data_AF-A0A1W9R651-F1
#
_entry.id   AF-A0A1W9R651-F1
#
_cell.length_a   1.000
_cell.length_b   1.000
_cell.length_c   1.000
_cell.angle_alpha   90.00
_cell.angle_beta   90.00
_cell.angle_gamma   90.00
#
_symmetry.space_group_name_H-M   'P 1'
#
loop_
_entity.id
_entity.type
_entity.pdbx_description
1 polymer ?
#
loop_
_entity_poly.entity_id
_entity_poly.type
_entity_poly.pdbx_seq_one_letter_code
_entity_poly.pdbx_strand_id
1 'polypeptide(L)'
;MRLVIKIWKETIDVVGKYPKLFLPFVILGGVELISLYLLYLAPQRPISSLLTPPIKAFWGEKFIHYPFNLFLLPRLFTHVRTLNSASVGVLTTGILISMFFYIKEGLGAKFWASLFHSIKKFFPLLSIWLILFILASLVSKLTSFFHFPKYSFLLPYFTFLVIVLLEIPFIYAMPAIVIGRVSFFLAIKESFSLCKKFFFPTAGLVIIPSLLYLPVIVLRINSFFLMKKFFPEIILIVLGTDIFLSLVIDFLIVASTTILYLNQKS
;
A
#
# COMPACT_ATOMS: atom_id res chain seq x y z
N MET A 1 -11.29 -3.21 -22.35
CA MET A 1 -10.38 -2.04 -22.40
C MET A 1 -11.09 -0.69 -22.39
N ARG A 2 -12.13 -0.47 -23.23
CA ARG A 2 -12.89 0.81 -23.26
C ARG A 2 -13.40 1.26 -21.88
N LEU A 3 -13.93 0.34 -21.07
CA LEU A 3 -14.40 0.64 -19.71
C LEU A 3 -13.27 1.11 -18.77
N VAL A 4 -12.09 0.47 -18.82
CA VAL A 4 -10.92 0.85 -18.00
C VAL A 4 -10.52 2.29 -18.29
N ILE A 5 -10.39 2.63 -19.58
CA ILE A 5 -10.03 3.99 -20.03
C ILE A 5 -11.09 5.00 -19.57
N LYS A 6 -12.39 4.64 -19.66
CA LYS A 6 -13.48 5.49 -19.18
C LYS A 6 -13.35 5.77 -17.68
N ILE A 7 -13.13 4.74 -16.87
CA ILE A 7 -12.99 4.88 -15.41
C ILE A 7 -11.75 5.71 -15.03
N TRP A 8 -10.62 5.54 -15.73
CA TRP A 8 -9.46 6.38 -15.49
C TRP A 8 -9.68 7.82 -15.88
N LYS A 9 -10.34 8.08 -17.02
CA LYS A 9 -10.69 9.45 -17.40
C LYS A 9 -11.56 10.10 -16.33
N GLU A 10 -12.60 9.40 -15.88
CA GLU A 10 -13.47 9.87 -14.80
C GLU A 10 -12.69 10.08 -13.49
N THR A 11 -11.74 9.19 -13.18
CA THR A 11 -10.85 9.34 -12.02
C THR A 11 -10.03 10.62 -12.12
N ILE A 12 -9.37 10.84 -13.25
CA ILE A 12 -8.55 12.04 -13.50
C ILE A 12 -9.41 13.30 -13.46
N ASP A 13 -10.59 13.30 -14.07
CA ASP A 13 -11.50 14.44 -14.09
C ASP A 13 -11.96 14.80 -12.67
N VAL A 14 -12.36 13.81 -11.86
CA VAL A 14 -12.79 14.03 -10.47
C VAL A 14 -11.62 14.50 -9.61
N VAL A 15 -10.44 13.91 -9.78
CA VAL A 15 -9.24 14.27 -9.01
C VAL A 15 -8.75 15.67 -9.37
N GLY A 16 -8.77 16.04 -10.65
CA GLY A 16 -8.45 17.39 -11.12
C GLY A 16 -9.42 18.43 -10.57
N LYS A 17 -10.71 18.09 -10.45
CA LYS A 17 -11.73 18.96 -9.84
C LYS A 17 -11.61 19.05 -8.31
N TYR A 18 -11.17 17.98 -7.65
CA TYR A 18 -11.09 17.89 -6.19
C TYR A 18 -9.69 17.43 -5.72
N PRO A 19 -8.67 18.30 -5.78
CA PRO A 19 -7.29 17.95 -5.39
C PRO A 19 -7.14 17.53 -3.92
N LYS A 20 -8.11 17.91 -3.06
CA LYS A 20 -8.18 17.47 -1.66
C LYS A 20 -8.24 15.95 -1.51
N LEU A 21 -8.59 15.19 -2.56
CA LEU A 21 -8.56 13.72 -2.57
C LEU A 21 -7.16 13.14 -2.30
N PHE A 22 -6.09 13.88 -2.55
CA PHE A 22 -4.72 13.45 -2.22
C PHE A 22 -4.35 13.61 -0.75
N LEU A 23 -5.06 14.45 0.01
CA LEU A 23 -4.70 14.78 1.39
C LEU A 23 -4.50 13.55 2.30
N PRO A 24 -5.36 12.51 2.27
CA PRO A 24 -5.15 11.29 3.04
C PRO A 24 -3.79 10.61 2.75
N PHE A 25 -3.38 10.57 1.48
CA PHE A 25 -2.12 9.95 1.04
C PHE A 25 -0.90 10.81 1.39
N VAL A 26 -1.03 12.15 1.36
CA VAL A 26 0.02 13.04 1.85
C VAL A 26 0.28 12.81 3.34
N ILE A 27 -0.77 12.63 4.14
CA ILE A 27 -0.65 12.31 5.57
C ILE A 27 0.04 10.95 5.75
N LEU A 28 -0.40 9.91 5.03
CA LEU A 28 0.23 8.60 5.07
C LEU A 28 1.72 8.65 4.69
N GLY A 29 2.05 9.33 3.60
CA GLY A 29 3.44 9.52 3.17
C GLY A 29 4.28 10.30 4.18
N GLY A 30 3.71 11.33 4.81
CA GLY A 30 4.36 12.05 5.91
C GLY A 30 4.68 11.12 7.09
N VAL A 31 3.74 10.28 7.50
CA VAL A 31 3.95 9.28 8.57
C VAL A 31 5.03 8.27 8.18
N GLU A 32 5.03 7.78 6.95
CA GLU A 32 6.06 6.85 6.46
C GLU A 32 7.45 7.50 6.40
N LEU A 33 7.56 8.75 5.93
CA LEU A 33 8.83 9.49 5.90
C LEU A 33 9.35 9.80 7.31
N ILE A 34 8.47 10.22 8.23
CA ILE A 34 8.84 10.40 9.63
C ILE A 34 9.33 9.08 10.22
N SER A 35 8.63 7.98 9.95
CA SER A 35 9.04 6.64 10.41
C SER A 35 10.41 6.25 9.87
N LEU A 36 10.67 6.47 8.58
CA LEU A 36 11.97 6.21 7.95
C LEU A 36 13.07 7.07 8.58
N TYR A 37 12.79 8.36 8.81
CA TYR A 37 13.73 9.28 9.43
C TYR A 37 14.06 8.89 10.87
N LEU A 38 13.06 8.50 11.67
CA LEU A 38 13.28 8.00 13.03
C LEU A 38 14.14 6.74 13.05
N LEU A 39 13.92 5.81 12.10
CA LEU A 39 14.77 4.62 11.97
C LEU A 39 16.20 4.96 11.52
N TYR A 40 16.37 5.93 10.64
CA TYR A 40 17.69 6.42 10.24
C TYR A 40 18.46 6.99 11.43
N LEU A 41 17.77 7.74 12.30
CA LEU A 41 18.31 8.29 13.54
C LEU A 41 18.41 7.27 14.69
N ALA A 42 18.12 5.98 14.46
CA ALA A 42 18.15 4.96 15.51
C ALA A 42 19.46 4.91 16.34
N PRO A 43 20.65 5.16 15.78
CA PRO A 43 21.89 5.23 16.56
C PRO A 43 22.07 6.51 17.39
N GLN A 44 21.29 7.57 17.13
CA GLN A 44 21.48 8.90 17.71
C GLN A 44 20.56 9.15 18.90
N ARG A 45 21.05 9.84 19.94
CA ARG A 45 20.19 10.29 21.06
C ARG A 45 19.21 11.37 20.56
N PRO A 46 17.96 11.40 21.05
CA PRO A 46 17.39 10.55 22.11
C PRO A 46 16.86 9.20 21.61
N ILE A 47 16.71 9.02 20.30
CA ILE A 47 16.04 7.85 19.70
C ILE A 47 16.77 6.54 20.02
N SER A 48 18.09 6.61 20.19
CA SER A 48 18.93 5.46 20.54
C SER A 48 18.48 4.75 21.81
N SER A 49 17.94 5.45 22.81
CA SER A 49 17.47 4.80 24.04
C SER A 49 16.31 3.83 23.79
N LEU A 50 15.48 4.11 22.80
CA LEU A 50 14.31 3.32 22.45
C LEU A 50 14.62 2.23 21.42
N LEU A 51 15.35 2.57 20.35
CA LEU A 51 15.55 1.67 19.20
C LEU A 51 16.83 0.84 19.27
N THR A 52 17.88 1.30 19.95
CA THR A 52 19.15 0.54 20.02
C THR A 52 19.00 -0.80 20.77
N PRO A 53 18.32 -0.88 21.94
CA PRO A 53 18.18 -2.15 22.65
C PRO A 53 17.55 -3.29 21.83
N PRO A 54 16.38 -3.10 21.16
CA PRO A 54 15.81 -4.16 20.33
C PRO A 54 16.70 -4.46 19.11
N ILE A 55 17.35 -3.46 18.50
CA ILE A 55 18.25 -3.71 17.37
C ILE A 55 19.42 -4.61 17.79
N LYS A 56 20.07 -4.32 18.93
CA LYS A 56 21.15 -5.15 19.46
C LYS A 56 20.69 -6.57 19.78
N ALA A 57 19.50 -6.73 20.39
CA ALA A 57 19.00 -8.04 20.81
C ALA A 57 18.66 -8.96 19.63
N PHE A 58 18.00 -8.44 18.59
CA PHE A 58 17.50 -9.27 17.48
C PHE A 58 18.46 -9.37 16.28
N TRP A 59 19.32 -8.37 16.05
CA TRP A 59 20.22 -8.34 14.88
C TRP A 59 21.71 -8.29 15.25
N GLY A 60 22.03 -7.86 16.48
CA GLY A 60 23.40 -7.78 16.98
C GLY A 60 23.99 -6.37 16.94
N GLU A 61 25.07 -6.19 17.70
CA GLU A 61 25.68 -4.88 17.95
C GLU A 61 26.22 -4.20 16.69
N LYS A 62 26.72 -4.94 15.71
CA LYS A 62 27.24 -4.35 14.46
C LYS A 62 26.23 -3.43 13.75
N PHE A 63 24.92 -3.71 13.85
CA PHE A 63 23.88 -2.97 13.12
C PHE A 63 23.48 -1.64 13.77
N ILE A 64 24.04 -1.31 14.93
CA ILE A 64 23.87 0.03 15.52
C ILE A 64 24.96 1.00 15.05
N HIS A 65 25.94 0.51 14.30
CA HIS A 65 27.06 1.29 13.80
C HIS A 65 26.97 1.48 12.28
N TYR A 66 27.49 2.63 11.82
CA TYR A 66 27.65 2.90 10.41
C TYR A 66 28.75 2.03 9.79
N PRO A 67 28.59 1.54 8.54
CA PRO A 67 27.43 1.69 7.65
C PRO A 67 26.38 0.58 7.82
N PHE A 68 26.62 -0.39 8.71
CA PHE A 68 25.79 -1.59 8.87
C PHE A 68 24.33 -1.27 9.24
N ASN A 69 24.09 -0.21 10.00
CA ASN A 69 22.74 0.29 10.29
C ASN A 69 21.90 0.52 9.01
N LEU A 70 22.51 1.02 7.94
CA LEU A 70 21.84 1.28 6.66
C LEU A 70 21.50 -0.01 5.89
N PHE A 71 22.25 -1.09 6.07
CA PHE A 71 21.90 -2.39 5.50
C PHE A 71 20.68 -3.02 6.19
N LEU A 72 20.49 -2.75 7.49
CA LEU A 72 19.34 -3.24 8.25
C LEU A 72 18.09 -2.36 8.04
N LEU A 73 18.27 -1.09 7.69
CA LEU A 73 17.20 -0.11 7.56
C LEU A 73 16.01 -0.55 6.70
N PRO A 74 16.17 -1.14 5.49
CA PRO A 74 15.03 -1.60 4.68
C PRO A 74 14.17 -2.65 5.38
N ARG A 75 14.79 -3.51 6.20
CA ARG A 75 14.09 -4.57 6.92
C ARG A 75 13.29 -4.00 8.09
N LEU A 76 13.90 -3.11 8.88
CA LEU A 76 13.19 -2.41 9.96
C LEU A 76 12.04 -1.57 9.40
N PHE A 77 12.29 -0.85 8.30
CA PHE A 77 11.28 -0.05 7.64
C PHE A 77 10.11 -0.89 7.13
N THR A 78 10.37 -2.12 6.63
CA THR A 78 9.29 -3.04 6.24
C THR A 78 8.36 -3.36 7.42
N HIS A 79 8.89 -3.56 8.64
CA HIS A 79 8.06 -3.82 9.83
C HIS A 79 7.22 -2.60 10.23
N VAL A 80 7.84 -1.41 10.28
CA VAL A 80 7.14 -0.17 10.62
C VAL A 80 6.09 0.18 9.56
N ARG A 81 6.40 -0.04 8.28
CA ARG A 81 5.46 0.17 7.18
C ARG A 81 4.27 -0.76 7.24
N THR A 82 4.45 -2.03 7.62
CA THR A 82 3.32 -2.94 7.87
C THR A 82 2.41 -2.39 8.98
N LEU A 83 2.97 -1.86 10.06
CA LEU A 83 2.20 -1.24 11.14
C LEU A 83 1.48 0.04 10.68
N ASN A 84 2.16 0.90 9.92
CA ASN A 84 1.58 2.12 9.34
C ASN A 84 0.46 1.79 8.36
N SER A 85 0.64 0.76 7.53
CA SER A 85 -0.37 0.27 6.58
C SER A 85 -1.62 -0.23 7.33
N ALA A 86 -1.44 -1.03 8.39
CA ALA A 86 -2.54 -1.53 9.22
C ALA A 86 -3.31 -0.41 9.93
N SER A 87 -2.64 0.67 10.32
CA SER A 87 -3.24 1.77 11.07
C SER A 87 -3.66 2.93 10.16
N VAL A 88 -2.72 3.77 9.75
CA VAL A 88 -2.94 4.97 8.94
C VAL A 88 -3.35 4.61 7.52
N GLY A 89 -2.80 3.54 6.94
CA GLY A 89 -3.12 3.09 5.58
C GLY A 89 -4.57 2.67 5.41
N VAL A 90 -5.06 1.81 6.32
CA VAL A 90 -6.48 1.39 6.35
C VAL A 90 -7.43 2.59 6.47
N LEU A 91 -7.11 3.55 7.35
CA LEU A 91 -7.89 4.79 7.48
C LEU A 91 -7.84 5.63 6.20
N THR A 92 -6.66 5.77 5.60
CA THR A 92 -6.44 6.53 4.36
C THR A 92 -7.34 6.02 3.23
N THR A 93 -7.39 4.71 3.04
CA THR A 93 -8.28 4.06 2.06
C THR A 93 -9.75 4.34 2.36
N GLY A 94 -10.17 4.18 3.62
CA GLY A 94 -11.54 4.48 4.03
C GLY A 94 -11.94 5.95 3.78
N ILE A 95 -11.04 6.89 4.08
CA ILE A 95 -11.26 8.32 3.89
C ILE A 95 -11.45 8.61 2.41
N LEU A 96 -10.55 8.10 1.55
CA LEU A 96 -10.64 8.33 0.12
C LEU A 96 -11.96 7.82 -0.45
N ILE A 97 -12.35 6.58 -0.11
CA ILE A 97 -13.62 5.98 -0.54
C ILE A 97 -14.80 6.85 -0.10
N SER A 98 -14.79 7.31 1.16
CA SER A 98 -15.84 8.18 1.71
C SER A 98 -15.90 9.54 1.02
N MET A 99 -14.76 10.09 0.62
CA MET A 99 -14.70 11.36 -0.11
C MET A 99 -15.30 11.21 -1.51
N PHE A 100 -15.00 10.12 -2.23
CA PHE A 100 -15.65 9.82 -3.51
C PHE A 100 -17.15 9.65 -3.37
N PHE A 101 -17.61 8.98 -2.31
CA PHE A 101 -19.03 8.87 -1.99
C PHE A 101 -19.68 10.24 -1.81
N TYR A 102 -19.12 11.13 -0.98
CA TYR A 102 -19.67 12.48 -0.78
C TYR A 102 -19.62 13.36 -2.04
N ILE A 103 -18.61 13.19 -2.88
CA ILE A 103 -18.56 13.88 -4.18
C ILE A 103 -19.71 13.42 -5.07
N LYS A 104 -19.98 12.11 -5.13
CA LYS A 104 -21.10 11.57 -5.91
C LYS A 104 -22.46 12.07 -5.42
N GLU A 105 -22.63 12.22 -4.11
CA GLU A 105 -23.84 12.80 -3.48
C GLU A 105 -23.93 14.34 -3.63
N GLY A 106 -23.02 14.99 -4.35
CA GLY A 106 -23.02 16.45 -4.56
C GLY A 106 -22.57 17.26 -3.34
N LEU A 107 -22.11 16.61 -2.26
CA LEU A 107 -21.66 17.26 -1.03
C LEU A 107 -20.20 17.75 -1.08
N GLY A 108 -19.46 17.36 -2.14
CA GLY A 108 -18.06 17.70 -2.33
C GLY A 108 -17.09 16.90 -1.45
N ALA A 109 -15.80 17.23 -1.56
CA ALA A 109 -14.70 16.51 -0.90
C ALA A 109 -14.53 16.91 0.59
N LYS A 110 -15.33 16.29 1.48
CA LYS A 110 -15.34 16.59 2.93
C LYS A 110 -14.39 15.71 3.75
N PHE A 111 -13.10 16.06 3.82
CA PHE A 111 -12.07 15.28 4.54
C PHE A 111 -12.45 14.91 5.99
N TRP A 112 -12.85 15.88 6.82
CA TRP A 112 -13.16 15.62 8.23
C TRP A 112 -14.37 14.70 8.42
N ALA A 113 -15.43 14.90 7.64
CA ALA A 113 -16.59 14.00 7.67
C ALA A 113 -16.19 12.57 7.25
N SER A 114 -15.36 12.47 6.20
CA SER A 114 -14.82 11.19 5.72
C SER A 114 -13.92 10.52 6.74
N LEU A 115 -13.13 11.27 7.52
CA LEU A 115 -12.30 10.74 8.61
C LEU A 115 -13.17 10.10 9.71
N PHE A 116 -14.14 10.84 10.25
CA PHE A 116 -15.02 10.30 11.29
C PHE A 116 -15.87 9.12 10.79
N HIS A 117 -16.31 9.16 9.53
CA HIS A 117 -17.00 8.02 8.91
C HIS A 117 -16.10 6.78 8.81
N SER A 118 -14.83 6.99 8.46
CA SER A 118 -13.85 5.90 8.28
C SER A 118 -13.39 5.30 9.61
N ILE A 119 -13.23 6.11 10.66
CA ILE A 119 -12.91 5.64 12.01
C ILE A 119 -13.97 4.66 12.51
N LYS A 120 -15.26 4.95 12.27
CA LYS A 120 -16.37 4.04 12.63
C LYS A 120 -16.33 2.71 11.86
N LYS A 121 -15.60 2.64 10.75
CA LYS A 121 -15.42 1.46 9.90
C LYS A 121 -14.01 0.87 10.01
N PHE A 122 -13.19 1.34 10.95
CA PHE A 122 -11.79 0.94 11.05
C PHE A 122 -11.63 -0.57 11.24
N PHE A 123 -12.32 -1.18 12.20
CA PHE A 123 -12.17 -2.62 12.46
C PHE A 123 -12.57 -3.52 11.28
N PRO A 124 -13.74 -3.33 10.61
CA PRO A 124 -14.05 -4.11 9.42
C PRO A 124 -13.06 -3.92 8.27
N LEU A 125 -12.55 -2.70 8.06
CA LEU A 125 -11.52 -2.44 7.04
C LEU A 125 -10.19 -3.10 7.41
N LEU A 126 -9.79 -3.02 8.68
CA LEU A 126 -8.62 -3.70 9.23
C LEU A 126 -8.72 -5.21 9.07
N SER A 127 -9.91 -5.80 9.22
CA SER A 127 -10.13 -7.23 8.99
C SER A 127 -9.89 -7.62 7.52
N ILE A 128 -10.33 -6.80 6.55
CA ILE A 128 -10.02 -7.05 5.13
C ILE A 128 -8.51 -6.97 4.90
N TRP A 129 -7.88 -5.91 5.41
CA TRP A 129 -6.44 -5.72 5.30
C TRP A 129 -5.66 -6.89 5.91
N LEU A 130 -6.10 -7.40 7.08
CA LEU A 130 -5.47 -8.53 7.76
C LEU A 130 -5.56 -9.82 6.95
N ILE A 131 -6.69 -10.08 6.30
CA ILE A 131 -6.84 -11.22 5.39
C ILE A 131 -5.83 -11.10 4.24
N LEU A 132 -5.78 -9.94 3.59
CA LEU A 132 -4.85 -9.70 2.49
C LEU A 132 -3.40 -9.84 2.93
N PHE A 133 -3.04 -9.31 4.11
CA PHE A 133 -1.71 -9.43 4.69
C PHE A 133 -1.33 -10.89 4.96
N ILE A 134 -2.23 -11.69 5.55
CA ILE A 134 -1.99 -13.12 5.81
C ILE A 134 -1.80 -13.86 4.48
N LEU A 135 -2.67 -13.63 3.51
CA LEU A 135 -2.59 -14.27 2.19
C LEU A 135 -1.30 -13.89 1.44
N ALA A 136 -0.93 -12.62 1.40
CA ALA A 136 0.32 -12.15 0.79
C ALA A 136 1.55 -12.72 1.51
N SER A 137 1.50 -12.85 2.84
CA SER A 137 2.56 -13.47 3.64
C SER A 137 2.69 -14.97 3.34
N LEU A 138 1.58 -15.68 3.16
CA LEU A 138 1.57 -17.09 2.75
C LEU A 138 2.14 -17.27 1.35
N VAL A 139 1.74 -16.44 0.38
CA VAL A 139 2.32 -16.44 -0.97
C VAL A 139 3.82 -16.22 -0.93
N SER A 140 4.28 -15.21 -0.17
CA SER A 140 5.70 -14.90 -0.03
C SER A 140 6.49 -16.09 0.55
N LYS A 141 5.96 -16.76 1.58
CA LYS A 141 6.55 -17.98 2.14
C LYS A 141 6.55 -19.13 1.14
N LEU A 142 5.44 -19.40 0.46
CA LEU A 142 5.34 -20.47 -0.54
C LEU A 142 6.33 -20.28 -1.68
N THR A 143 6.45 -19.06 -2.22
CA THR A 143 7.42 -18.76 -3.28
C THR A 143 8.87 -18.98 -2.84
N SER A 144 9.20 -18.78 -1.56
CA SER A 144 10.53 -19.08 -1.04
C SER A 144 10.90 -20.57 -1.03
N PHE A 145 9.91 -21.48 -1.00
CA PHE A 145 10.14 -22.93 -1.10
C PHE A 145 10.45 -23.38 -2.53
N PHE A 146 9.91 -22.69 -3.55
CA PHE A 146 10.13 -23.01 -4.96
C PHE A 146 11.45 -22.42 -5.49
N HIS A 147 12.55 -22.60 -4.75
CA HIS A 147 13.85 -22.05 -5.12
C HIS A 147 14.45 -22.77 -6.33
N PHE A 148 14.23 -22.21 -7.52
CA PHE A 148 14.89 -22.65 -8.75
C PHE A 148 16.18 -21.82 -8.95
N PRO A 149 17.37 -22.38 -8.74
CA PRO A 149 18.63 -21.60 -8.73
C PRO A 149 18.87 -20.82 -10.03
N LYS A 150 18.44 -21.37 -11.18
CA LYS A 150 18.58 -20.73 -12.50
C LYS A 150 17.67 -19.50 -12.70
N TYR A 151 16.57 -19.39 -11.96
CA TYR A 151 15.55 -18.35 -12.15
C TYR A 151 15.25 -17.56 -10.87
N SER A 152 16.14 -17.63 -9.88
CA SER A 152 15.99 -16.96 -8.59
C SER A 152 15.79 -15.44 -8.72
N PHE A 153 16.37 -14.81 -9.74
CA PHE A 153 16.20 -13.39 -10.04
C PHE A 153 14.77 -13.03 -10.49
N LEU A 154 14.02 -13.97 -11.07
CA LEU A 154 12.62 -13.77 -11.49
C LEU A 154 11.63 -13.89 -10.34
N LEU A 155 12.03 -14.56 -9.25
CA LEU A 155 11.15 -14.90 -8.14
C LEU A 155 10.44 -13.68 -7.54
N PRO A 156 11.09 -12.53 -7.26
CA PRO A 156 10.41 -11.37 -6.70
C PRO A 156 9.32 -10.79 -7.60
N TYR A 157 9.51 -10.83 -8.93
CA TYR A 157 8.52 -10.38 -9.90
C TYR A 157 7.32 -11.31 -9.95
N PHE A 158 7.57 -12.62 -9.90
CA PHE A 158 6.50 -13.62 -9.82
C PHE A 158 5.70 -13.49 -8.52
N THR A 159 6.39 -13.40 -7.37
CA THR A 159 5.74 -13.19 -6.06
C THR A 159 4.90 -11.91 -6.08
N PHE A 160 5.43 -10.81 -6.62
CA PHE A 160 4.70 -9.56 -6.78
C PHE A 160 3.44 -9.74 -7.62
N LEU A 161 3.55 -10.37 -8.80
CA LEU A 161 2.41 -10.58 -9.70
C LEU A 161 1.32 -11.45 -9.05
N VAL A 162 1.70 -12.51 -8.33
CA VAL A 162 0.75 -13.36 -7.61
C VAL A 162 0.04 -12.59 -6.49
N ILE A 163 0.75 -11.74 -5.75
CA ILE A 163 0.15 -10.88 -4.71
C ILE A 163 -0.86 -9.90 -5.34
N VAL A 164 -0.50 -9.22 -6.42
CA VAL A 164 -1.40 -8.31 -7.13
C VAL A 164 -2.65 -9.04 -7.64
N LEU A 165 -2.49 -10.25 -8.19
CA LEU A 165 -3.63 -11.07 -8.61
C LEU A 165 -4.52 -11.51 -7.45
N LEU A 166 -3.92 -11.75 -6.28
CA LEU A 166 -4.61 -12.14 -5.06
C LEU A 166 -5.48 -11.02 -4.49
N GLU A 167 -5.12 -9.75 -4.70
CA GLU A 167 -5.89 -8.59 -4.23
C GLU A 167 -7.17 -8.35 -5.04
N ILE A 168 -7.17 -8.66 -6.34
CA ILE A 168 -8.29 -8.45 -7.27
C ILE A 168 -9.66 -8.93 -6.73
N PRO A 169 -9.82 -10.16 -6.20
CA PRO A 169 -11.12 -10.61 -5.67
C PRO A 169 -11.63 -9.82 -4.45
N PHE A 170 -10.74 -9.17 -3.69
CA PHE A 170 -11.07 -8.45 -2.46
C PHE A 170 -11.15 -6.93 -2.64
N ILE A 171 -10.78 -6.41 -3.81
CA ILE A 171 -10.60 -4.96 -4.01
C ILE A 171 -11.86 -4.12 -3.76
N TYR A 172 -13.04 -4.69 -4.01
CA TYR A 172 -14.32 -4.02 -3.79
C TYR A 172 -14.86 -4.19 -2.37
N ALA A 173 -14.24 -5.02 -1.54
CA ALA A 173 -14.72 -5.25 -0.17
C ALA A 173 -14.60 -3.96 0.66
N MET A 174 -13.55 -3.17 0.49
CA MET A 174 -13.41 -1.88 1.20
C MET A 174 -14.47 -0.86 0.77
N PRO A 175 -14.69 -0.59 -0.55
CA PRO A 175 -15.83 0.21 -1.02
C PRO A 175 -17.19 -0.27 -0.49
N ALA A 176 -17.44 -1.59 -0.51
CA ALA A 176 -18.69 -2.16 -0.02
C ALA A 176 -18.94 -1.89 1.47
N ILE A 177 -17.91 -2.00 2.33
CA ILE A 177 -18.02 -1.70 3.76
C ILE A 177 -18.32 -0.21 4.00
N VAL A 178 -17.60 0.68 3.31
CA VAL A 178 -17.66 2.12 3.57
C VAL A 178 -18.95 2.74 2.99
N ILE A 179 -19.28 2.40 1.75
CA ILE A 179 -20.42 2.95 1.01
C ILE A 179 -21.68 2.14 1.28
N GLY A 180 -21.60 0.81 1.16
CA GLY A 180 -22.75 -0.06 1.24
C GLY A 180 -23.27 -0.33 2.64
N ARG A 181 -22.51 0.02 3.68
CA ARG A 181 -22.85 -0.24 5.09
C ARG A 181 -23.20 -1.72 5.37
N VAL A 182 -22.74 -2.62 4.51
CA VAL A 182 -22.96 -4.07 4.66
C VAL A 182 -22.01 -4.64 5.70
N SER A 183 -22.38 -5.78 6.28
CA SER A 183 -21.50 -6.51 7.19
C SER A 183 -20.26 -7.04 6.48
N PHE A 184 -19.21 -7.36 7.23
CA PHE A 184 -17.93 -7.83 6.71
C PHE A 184 -18.06 -8.99 5.69
N PHE A 185 -18.83 -10.03 6.04
CA PHE A 185 -19.02 -11.19 5.15
C PHE A 185 -19.80 -10.85 3.89
N LEU A 186 -20.81 -9.97 3.99
CA LEU A 186 -21.56 -9.50 2.85
C LEU A 186 -20.68 -8.65 1.92
N ALA A 187 -19.79 -7.81 2.47
CA ALA A 187 -18.83 -7.04 1.69
C ALA A 187 -17.88 -7.95 0.88
N ILE A 188 -17.39 -9.04 1.48
CA ILE A 188 -16.57 -10.02 0.78
C ILE A 188 -17.39 -10.66 -0.34
N LYS A 189 -18.61 -11.15 -0.06
CA LYS A 189 -19.48 -11.76 -1.07
C LYS A 189 -19.77 -10.79 -2.22
N GLU A 190 -20.07 -9.54 -1.91
CA GLU A 190 -20.30 -8.47 -2.88
C GLU A 190 -19.05 -8.21 -3.72
N SER A 191 -17.86 -8.20 -3.09
CA SER A 191 -16.59 -8.05 -3.78
C SER A 191 -16.34 -9.16 -4.80
N PHE A 192 -16.55 -10.42 -4.40
CA PHE A 192 -16.43 -11.56 -5.30
C PHE A 192 -17.48 -11.51 -6.42
N SER A 193 -18.71 -11.09 -6.14
CA SER A 193 -19.77 -10.95 -7.13
C SER A 193 -19.42 -9.90 -8.19
N LEU A 194 -18.99 -8.71 -7.76
CA LEU A 194 -18.58 -7.62 -8.65
C LEU A 194 -17.31 -7.97 -9.42
N CYS A 195 -16.34 -8.61 -8.77
CA CYS A 195 -15.11 -9.05 -9.43
C CYS A 195 -15.41 -10.08 -10.52
N LYS A 196 -16.31 -11.04 -10.30
CA LYS A 196 -16.73 -11.98 -11.36
C LYS A 196 -17.38 -11.27 -12.55
N LYS A 197 -18.26 -10.29 -12.29
CA LYS A 197 -18.94 -9.51 -13.33
C LYS A 197 -17.98 -8.61 -14.12
N PHE A 198 -16.97 -8.05 -13.45
CA PHE A 198 -16.04 -7.08 -14.03
C PHE A 198 -14.57 -7.51 -13.91
N PHE A 199 -14.27 -8.78 -14.12
CA PHE A 199 -12.93 -9.32 -13.87
C PHE A 199 -11.86 -8.59 -14.68
N PHE A 200 -12.02 -8.49 -16.01
CA PHE A 200 -11.03 -7.83 -16.87
C PHE A 200 -10.88 -6.32 -16.60
N PRO A 201 -11.97 -5.53 -16.42
CA PRO A 201 -11.84 -4.15 -15.98
C PRO A 201 -11.10 -4.01 -14.66
N THR A 202 -11.47 -4.81 -13.65
CA THR A 202 -10.86 -4.78 -12.32
C THR A 202 -9.38 -5.13 -12.39
N ALA A 203 -9.03 -6.20 -13.10
CA ALA A 203 -7.64 -6.60 -13.32
C ALA A 203 -6.84 -5.50 -14.00
N GLY A 204 -7.39 -4.82 -15.01
CA GLY A 204 -6.73 -3.68 -15.66
C GLY A 204 -6.52 -2.49 -14.72
N LEU A 205 -7.52 -2.17 -13.89
CA LEU A 205 -7.45 -1.07 -12.92
C LEU A 205 -6.45 -1.32 -11.78
N VAL A 206 -6.20 -2.59 -11.43
CA VAL A 206 -5.27 -2.99 -10.37
C VAL A 206 -3.87 -3.23 -10.95
N ILE A 207 -3.75 -4.10 -11.96
CA ILE A 207 -2.44 -4.53 -12.50
C ILE A 207 -1.69 -3.36 -13.12
N ILE A 208 -2.34 -2.51 -13.93
CA ILE A 208 -1.61 -1.50 -14.69
C ILE A 208 -0.93 -0.46 -13.77
N PRO A 209 -1.62 0.13 -12.77
CA PRO A 209 -0.95 0.96 -11.78
C PRO A 209 0.13 0.18 -11.00
N SER A 210 -0.16 -1.05 -10.58
CA SER A 210 0.82 -1.87 -9.85
C SER A 210 2.13 -2.09 -10.62
N LEU A 211 2.10 -2.19 -11.96
CA LEU A 211 3.32 -2.34 -12.77
C LEU A 211 4.30 -1.16 -12.61
N LEU A 212 3.84 0.02 -12.18
CA LEU A 212 4.71 1.16 -11.85
C LEU A 212 5.65 0.85 -10.67
N TYR A 213 5.39 -0.19 -9.89
CA TYR A 213 6.23 -0.63 -8.77
C TYR A 213 7.43 -1.49 -9.21
N LEU A 214 7.45 -2.02 -10.45
CA LEU A 214 8.54 -2.88 -10.93
C LEU A 214 9.94 -2.24 -10.82
N PRO A 215 10.15 -0.94 -11.13
CA PRO A 215 11.45 -0.29 -10.93
C PRO A 215 11.90 -0.31 -9.46
N VAL A 216 10.98 -0.18 -8.50
CA VAL A 216 11.31 -0.24 -7.07
C VAL A 216 11.79 -1.63 -6.68
N ILE A 217 11.17 -2.68 -7.21
CA ILE A 217 11.61 -4.07 -7.00
C ILE A 217 13.07 -4.24 -7.47
N VAL A 218 13.40 -3.74 -8.66
CA VAL A 218 14.77 -3.77 -9.20
C VAL A 218 15.74 -3.06 -8.25
N LEU A 219 15.40 -1.84 -7.80
CA LEU A 219 16.24 -1.05 -6.90
C LEU A 219 16.44 -1.75 -5.54
N ARG A 220 15.40 -2.38 -4.98
CA ARG A 220 15.49 -3.07 -3.69
C ARG A 220 16.33 -4.33 -3.77
N ILE A 221 16.17 -5.15 -4.82
CA ILE A 221 17.00 -6.36 -5.03
C ILE A 221 18.48 -5.98 -5.16
N ASN A 222 18.77 -4.89 -5.87
CA ASN A 222 20.13 -4.43 -6.12
C ASN A 222 20.66 -3.45 -5.07
N SER A 223 19.97 -3.28 -3.94
CA SER A 223 20.33 -2.31 -2.89
C SER A 223 21.78 -2.46 -2.41
N PHE A 224 22.24 -3.69 -2.18
CA PHE A 224 23.63 -3.96 -1.77
C PHE A 224 24.66 -3.52 -2.82
N PHE A 225 24.37 -3.76 -4.10
CA PHE A 225 25.22 -3.33 -5.20
C PHE A 225 25.25 -1.81 -5.31
N LEU A 226 24.10 -1.15 -5.18
CA LEU A 226 23.99 0.32 -5.21
C LEU A 226 24.78 0.96 -4.06
N MET A 227 24.68 0.42 -2.84
CA MET A 227 25.42 0.92 -1.67
C MET A 227 26.93 0.80 -1.85
N LYS A 228 27.41 -0.28 -2.46
CA LYS A 228 28.84 -0.47 -2.75
C LYS A 228 29.36 0.44 -3.86
N LYS A 229 28.54 0.71 -4.88
CA LYS A 229 28.96 1.47 -6.07
C LYS A 229 28.90 2.99 -5.88
N PHE A 230 27.93 3.49 -5.13
CA PHE A 230 27.70 4.92 -4.94
C PHE A 230 28.08 5.36 -3.52
N PHE A 231 27.17 5.18 -2.57
CA PHE A 231 27.35 5.47 -1.15
C PHE A 231 26.24 4.77 -0.33
N PRO A 232 26.46 4.41 0.94
CA PRO A 232 25.47 3.69 1.75
C PRO A 232 24.10 4.36 1.85
N GLU A 233 24.05 5.70 1.87
CA GLU A 233 22.83 6.51 2.03
C GLU A 233 21.91 6.45 0.81
N ILE A 234 22.36 5.90 -0.33
CA ILE A 234 21.50 5.68 -1.51
C ILE A 234 20.25 4.87 -1.15
N ILE A 235 20.33 4.05 -0.09
CA ILE A 235 19.19 3.28 0.40
C ILE A 235 18.03 4.17 0.86
N LEU A 236 18.30 5.37 1.38
CA LEU A 236 17.27 6.33 1.77
C LEU A 236 16.50 6.84 0.54
N ILE A 237 17.20 7.08 -0.57
CA ILE A 237 16.58 7.49 -1.84
C ILE A 237 15.72 6.35 -2.39
N VAL A 238 16.21 5.10 -2.32
CA VAL A 238 15.44 3.92 -2.74
C VAL A 238 14.17 3.77 -1.90
N LEU A 239 14.26 3.90 -0.57
CA LEU A 239 13.10 3.81 0.32
C LEU A 239 12.14 5.00 0.18
N GLY A 240 12.65 6.21 -0.05
CA GLY A 240 11.81 7.37 -0.35
C GLY A 240 11.05 7.23 -1.67
N THR A 241 11.70 6.67 -2.70
CA THR A 241 11.08 6.36 -3.99
C THR A 241 10.00 5.28 -3.84
N ASP A 242 10.27 4.26 -3.02
CA ASP A 242 9.33 3.20 -2.67
C ASP A 242 8.05 3.76 -2.01
N ILE A 243 8.20 4.65 -1.02
CA ILE A 243 7.09 5.37 -0.38
C ILE A 243 6.29 6.17 -1.42
N PHE A 244 6.96 6.99 -2.22
CA PHE A 244 6.27 7.85 -3.19
C PHE A 244 5.47 7.04 -4.21
N LEU A 245 6.08 6.01 -4.81
CA LEU A 245 5.41 5.20 -5.82
C LEU A 245 4.27 4.39 -5.24
N SER A 246 4.38 3.84 -4.02
CA SER A 246 3.24 3.13 -3.42
C SER A 246 2.03 4.04 -3.20
N LEU A 247 2.25 5.28 -2.73
CA LEU A 247 1.14 6.21 -2.50
C LEU A 247 0.39 6.53 -3.81
N VAL A 248 1.13 6.73 -4.90
CA VAL A 248 0.55 6.97 -6.23
C VAL A 248 -0.25 5.74 -6.69
N ILE A 249 0.32 4.55 -6.55
CA ILE A 249 -0.32 3.30 -6.97
C ILE A 249 -1.59 3.03 -6.15
N ASP A 250 -1.49 3.09 -4.83
CA ASP A 250 -2.61 2.87 -3.91
C ASP A 250 -3.73 3.87 -4.17
N PHE A 251 -3.39 5.14 -4.39
CA PHE A 251 -4.36 6.17 -4.77
C PHE A 251 -5.10 5.81 -6.06
N LEU A 252 -4.37 5.48 -7.13
CA LEU A 252 -4.96 5.14 -8.43
C LEU A 252 -5.87 3.91 -8.33
N ILE A 253 -5.43 2.88 -7.60
CA ILE A 253 -6.19 1.66 -7.40
C ILE A 253 -7.47 1.94 -6.61
N VAL A 254 -7.36 2.59 -5.44
CA VAL A 254 -8.52 2.87 -4.57
C VAL A 254 -9.50 3.82 -5.28
N ALA A 255 -9.01 4.88 -5.91
CA ALA A 255 -9.87 5.85 -6.60
C ALA A 255 -10.65 5.21 -7.75
N SER A 256 -9.95 4.50 -8.63
CA SER A 256 -10.57 3.91 -9.82
C SER A 256 -11.54 2.77 -9.49
N THR A 257 -11.20 1.92 -8.52
CA THR A 257 -12.08 0.83 -8.07
C THR A 257 -13.30 1.37 -7.32
N THR A 258 -13.15 2.46 -6.56
CA THR A 258 -14.28 3.15 -5.91
C THR A 258 -15.23 3.75 -6.92
N ILE A 259 -14.73 4.43 -7.96
CA ILE A 259 -15.58 4.97 -9.03
C ILE A 259 -16.33 3.85 -9.75
N LEU A 260 -15.64 2.77 -10.09
CA LEU A 260 -16.29 1.62 -10.73
C LEU A 260 -17.36 1.00 -9.82
N TYR A 261 -17.09 0.87 -8.52
CA TYR A 261 -18.07 0.41 -7.53
C TYR A 261 -19.29 1.34 -7.47
N LEU A 262 -19.07 2.65 -7.36
CA LEU A 262 -20.13 3.64 -7.30
C LEU A 262 -21.00 3.60 -8.58
N ASN A 263 -20.39 3.47 -9.76
CA ASN A 263 -21.10 3.44 -11.05
C ASN A 263 -21.94 2.18 -11.27
N GLN A 264 -21.74 1.13 -10.48
CA GLN A 264 -22.59 -0.06 -10.50
C GLN A 264 -23.76 -0.01 -9.52
N LYS A 265 -23.67 0.88 -8.52
CA LYS A 265 -24.66 0.98 -7.45
C LYS A 265 -25.70 2.09 -7.67
N SER A 266 -25.36 3.07 -8.51
CA SER A 266 -26.31 4.01 -9.11
C SER A 266 -27.03 3.39 -10.29
#